data_AF-A0A918M820-F1
#
_entry.id   AF-A0A918M820-F1
#
_cell.length_a   1.000
_cell.length_b   1.000
_cell.length_c   1.000
_cell.angle_alpha   90.00
_cell.angle_beta   90.00
_cell.angle_gamma   90.00
#
_symmetry.space_group_name_H-M   'P 1'
#
loop_
_entity.id
_entity.type
_entity.pdbx_description
1 polymer ?
#
loop_
_entity_poly.entity_id
_entity_poly.type
_entity_poly.pdbx_seq_one_letter_code
_entity_poly.pdbx_strand_id
1 'polypeptide(L)'
;MAGNETVLAMLCPKPNMATVDPPHVQAAVDVPEGIGTIASYWTEVSLPATGTWKAPGKGGAQADIVLTAPQDGVPLTFISADNCHETAEELANKLEKYARFFRRKAKDTDGRERPMWRTRWSAPDTWSGDAPFPPVLLVFNRLGERNPNHTVPRLQGLTRHLWQGQRYTGFHVYDVRIAIITTGMENLREHGPDGPVFLRLGRDHMRPLREAIGNPRRKAADARARKEARFRQEEYQAQVRRAAQEQAAKQAAEREARRPVCTGCDAKFIDERWEAAQATDWGTPKDSHPHPYGCKSPDRHCAGTATCGTRSTVSTPGRARSAGTRSRTRPCPSRRPATSSPARTGT
;
A
#
# COMPACT_ATOMS: atom_id res chain seq x y z
N MET A 1 -38.30 -0.91 2.18
CA MET A 1 -38.13 -1.07 0.72
C MET A 1 -36.89 -0.35 0.18
N ALA A 2 -36.55 0.87 0.63
CA ALA A 2 -35.41 1.64 0.11
C ALA A 2 -34.02 0.99 0.26
N GLY A 3 -33.80 0.14 1.27
CA GLY A 3 -32.54 -0.60 1.43
C GLY A 3 -32.23 -1.53 0.24
N ASN A 4 -33.22 -2.31 -0.20
CA ASN A 4 -33.04 -3.22 -1.34
C ASN A 4 -32.74 -2.46 -2.64
N GLU A 5 -33.41 -1.33 -2.86
CA GLU A 5 -33.14 -0.47 -4.02
C GLU A 5 -31.71 0.10 -3.98
N THR A 6 -31.23 0.48 -2.80
CA THR A 6 -29.84 0.96 -2.63
C THR A 6 -28.85 -0.16 -2.95
N VAL A 7 -29.10 -1.39 -2.48
CA VAL A 7 -28.26 -2.56 -2.81
C VAL A 7 -28.25 -2.79 -4.32
N LEU A 8 -29.42 -2.80 -4.96
CA LEU A 8 -29.53 -3.01 -6.41
C LEU A 8 -28.83 -1.89 -7.21
N ALA A 9 -28.96 -0.63 -6.81
CA ALA A 9 -28.32 0.50 -7.47
C ALA A 9 -26.78 0.48 -7.32
N MET A 10 -26.28 0.00 -6.18
CA MET A 10 -24.84 -0.20 -5.95
C MET A 10 -24.29 -1.43 -6.66
N LEU A 11 -25.12 -2.48 -6.78
CA LEU A 11 -24.78 -3.70 -7.49
C LEU A 11 -24.82 -3.52 -8.99
N CYS A 12 -25.72 -2.66 -9.51
CA CYS A 12 -26.16 -2.54 -10.91
C CYS A 12 -25.42 -3.51 -11.84
N PRO A 13 -25.80 -4.79 -11.82
CA PRO A 13 -25.27 -5.76 -12.74
C PRO A 13 -25.74 -5.38 -14.14
N LYS A 14 -24.91 -5.69 -15.15
CA LYS A 14 -25.31 -5.67 -16.57
C LYS A 14 -26.75 -6.20 -16.71
N PRO A 15 -27.65 -5.55 -17.48
CA PRO A 15 -28.92 -6.15 -17.80
C PRO A 15 -28.71 -7.54 -18.41
N ASN A 16 -29.56 -8.50 -18.06
CA ASN A 16 -29.47 -9.86 -18.60
C ASN A 16 -29.69 -9.82 -20.11
N MET A 17 -28.64 -10.14 -20.87
CA MET A 17 -28.51 -9.98 -22.32
C MET A 17 -29.44 -10.92 -23.12
N ALA A 18 -30.16 -11.83 -22.47
CA ALA A 18 -31.11 -12.74 -23.12
C ALA A 18 -32.46 -12.07 -23.47
N THR A 19 -32.69 -10.82 -23.04
CA THR A 19 -34.03 -10.19 -23.07
C THR A 19 -34.08 -8.75 -23.61
N VAL A 20 -32.99 -8.20 -24.17
CA VAL A 20 -32.93 -6.78 -24.57
C VAL A 20 -32.56 -6.61 -26.04
N ASP A 21 -33.31 -5.77 -26.76
CA ASP A 21 -33.18 -5.54 -28.21
C ASP A 21 -31.83 -4.89 -28.63
N PRO A 22 -31.38 -5.15 -29.89
CA PRO A 22 -30.00 -4.89 -30.34
C PRO A 22 -29.43 -3.46 -30.21
N PRO A 23 -30.16 -2.36 -30.42
CA PRO A 23 -29.57 -1.02 -30.37
C PRO A 23 -29.21 -0.56 -28.95
N HIS A 24 -29.72 -1.23 -27.90
CA HIS A 24 -29.36 -0.94 -26.50
C HIS A 24 -28.12 -1.71 -26.01
N VAL A 25 -27.58 -2.63 -26.82
CA VAL A 25 -26.49 -3.54 -26.46
C VAL A 25 -25.16 -2.81 -26.31
N GLN A 26 -24.87 -1.80 -27.14
CA GLN A 26 -23.58 -1.12 -27.08
C GLN A 26 -23.44 -0.21 -25.84
N ALA A 27 -24.54 0.46 -25.43
CA ALA A 27 -24.56 1.32 -24.25
C ALA A 27 -24.49 0.52 -22.93
N ALA A 28 -24.94 -0.74 -22.93
CA ALA A 28 -24.91 -1.61 -21.75
C ALA A 28 -23.55 -2.29 -21.51
N VAL A 29 -22.70 -2.38 -22.54
CA VAL A 29 -21.34 -2.97 -22.46
C VAL A 29 -20.33 -2.00 -21.84
N ASP A 30 -20.58 -0.70 -21.94
CA ASP A 30 -19.71 0.36 -21.43
C ASP A 30 -20.08 0.86 -20.01
N VAL A 31 -21.09 0.26 -19.37
CA VAL A 31 -21.48 0.62 -17.98
C VAL A 31 -20.42 0.08 -17.01
N PRO A 32 -19.85 0.93 -16.13
CA PRO A 32 -18.92 0.48 -15.10
C PRO A 32 -19.53 -0.63 -14.24
N GLU A 33 -18.72 -1.63 -13.88
CA GLU A 33 -19.17 -2.68 -12.98
C GLU A 33 -19.60 -2.09 -11.62
N GLY A 34 -20.72 -2.59 -11.07
CA GLY A 34 -21.14 -2.25 -9.72
C GLY A 34 -20.12 -2.71 -8.66
N ILE A 35 -20.43 -2.48 -7.39
CA ILE A 35 -19.53 -2.81 -6.29
C ILE A 35 -19.99 -4.06 -5.57
N GLY A 36 -19.07 -4.99 -5.35
CA GLY A 36 -19.32 -6.20 -4.59
C GLY A 36 -20.22 -7.19 -5.31
N THR A 37 -20.49 -8.28 -4.60
CA THR A 37 -21.51 -9.28 -4.97
C THR A 37 -22.64 -9.21 -3.96
N ILE A 38 -23.76 -9.90 -4.16
CA ILE A 38 -24.83 -9.95 -3.15
C ILE A 38 -24.33 -10.43 -1.77
N ALA A 39 -23.31 -11.30 -1.73
CA ALA A 39 -22.70 -11.79 -0.49
C ALA A 39 -21.84 -10.73 0.22
N SER A 40 -21.53 -9.61 -0.45
CA SER A 40 -20.82 -8.46 0.13
C SER A 40 -21.71 -7.58 1.01
N TYR A 41 -23.02 -7.84 1.04
CA TYR A 41 -24.02 -7.01 1.71
C TYR A 41 -24.67 -7.73 2.90
N TRP A 42 -24.89 -7.00 3.98
CA TRP A 42 -25.78 -7.39 5.07
C TRP A 42 -26.81 -6.30 5.25
N THR A 43 -28.08 -6.66 5.42
CA THR A 43 -29.16 -5.70 5.65
C THR A 43 -29.57 -5.69 7.12
N GLU A 44 -30.16 -4.57 7.55
CA GLU A 44 -30.81 -4.43 8.88
C GLU A 44 -29.88 -4.77 10.06
N VAL A 45 -28.63 -4.30 10.00
CA VAL A 45 -27.58 -4.69 10.94
C VAL A 45 -27.64 -3.86 12.22
N SER A 46 -27.99 -4.50 13.33
CA SER A 46 -27.92 -3.91 14.67
C SER A 46 -26.48 -3.53 15.05
N LEU A 47 -26.29 -2.31 15.54
CA LEU A 47 -25.02 -1.72 15.99
C LEU A 47 -25.07 -1.46 17.50
N PRO A 48 -24.70 -2.44 18.34
CA PRO A 48 -25.00 -2.39 19.76
C PRO A 48 -24.10 -1.40 20.48
N ALA A 49 -24.68 -0.35 21.08
CA ALA A 49 -23.96 0.55 21.99
C ALA A 49 -23.66 -0.13 23.34
N THR A 50 -24.53 -1.06 23.76
CA THR A 50 -24.41 -1.92 24.94
C THR A 50 -24.85 -3.35 24.59
N GLY A 51 -24.65 -4.33 25.48
CA GLY A 51 -25.01 -5.74 25.21
C GLY A 51 -24.08 -6.45 24.20
N THR A 52 -24.49 -7.56 23.60
CA THR A 52 -23.65 -8.32 22.65
C THR A 52 -24.21 -8.20 21.22
N TRP A 53 -23.53 -8.81 20.25
CA TRP A 53 -24.09 -8.97 18.91
C TRP A 53 -25.40 -9.75 18.89
N LYS A 54 -25.53 -10.77 19.76
CA LYS A 54 -26.72 -11.64 19.86
C LYS A 54 -27.84 -11.03 20.70
N ALA A 55 -27.49 -10.20 21.67
CA ALA A 55 -28.42 -9.52 22.57
C ALA A 55 -28.05 -8.03 22.65
N PRO A 56 -28.41 -7.24 21.62
CA PRO A 56 -28.12 -5.82 21.60
C PRO A 56 -28.89 -5.10 22.71
N GLY A 57 -28.18 -4.30 23.51
CA GLY A 57 -28.80 -3.44 24.51
C GLY A 57 -29.42 -2.18 23.89
N LYS A 58 -30.19 -1.44 24.69
CA LYS A 58 -30.84 -0.19 24.25
C LYS A 58 -29.81 0.88 23.85
N GLY A 59 -30.24 1.78 22.96
CA GLY A 59 -29.47 2.95 22.57
C GLY A 59 -28.40 2.71 21.48
N GLY A 60 -28.43 1.54 20.82
CA GLY A 60 -27.67 1.27 19.60
C GLY A 60 -28.26 1.96 18.36
N ALA A 61 -27.52 1.92 17.26
CA ALA A 61 -28.02 2.23 15.93
C ALA A 61 -28.42 0.94 15.20
N GLN A 62 -29.11 1.09 14.08
CA GLN A 62 -29.27 0.04 13.08
C GLN A 62 -28.79 0.63 11.75
N ALA A 63 -27.97 -0.14 11.04
CA ALA A 63 -27.59 0.18 9.68
C ALA A 63 -28.52 -0.57 8.72
N ASP A 64 -29.09 0.17 7.77
CA ASP A 64 -29.97 -0.44 6.76
C ASP A 64 -29.17 -1.44 5.93
N ILE A 65 -27.91 -1.10 5.61
CA ILE A 65 -26.99 -1.96 4.88
C ILE A 65 -25.57 -1.81 5.44
N VAL A 66 -24.82 -2.91 5.46
CA VAL A 66 -23.37 -2.94 5.64
C VAL A 66 -22.74 -3.59 4.41
N LEU A 67 -21.73 -2.95 3.84
CA LEU A 67 -21.04 -3.38 2.63
C LEU A 67 -19.57 -3.67 2.95
N THR A 68 -19.07 -4.83 2.52
CA THR A 68 -17.63 -5.11 2.43
C THR A 68 -17.27 -5.62 1.04
N ALA A 69 -16.52 -4.81 0.29
CA ALA A 69 -16.08 -5.15 -1.06
C ALA A 69 -14.61 -4.72 -1.26
N PRO A 70 -13.66 -5.33 -0.51
CA PRO A 70 -12.25 -4.96 -0.59
C PRO A 70 -11.65 -5.19 -1.98
N GLN A 71 -12.14 -6.19 -2.73
CA GLN A 71 -11.76 -6.41 -4.14
C GLN A 71 -12.11 -5.21 -5.03
N ASP A 72 -13.16 -4.47 -4.64
CA ASP A 72 -13.63 -3.25 -5.28
C ASP A 72 -13.15 -2.01 -4.53
N GLY A 73 -12.04 -2.10 -3.78
CA GLY A 73 -11.43 -0.97 -3.09
C GLY A 73 -12.35 -0.24 -2.10
N VAL A 74 -13.51 -0.82 -1.75
CA VAL A 74 -14.44 -0.29 -0.77
C VAL A 74 -14.22 -1.01 0.55
N PRO A 75 -13.74 -0.31 1.59
CA PRO A 75 -13.61 -0.89 2.92
C PRO A 75 -15.00 -1.14 3.52
N LEU A 76 -15.04 -1.79 4.68
CA LEU A 76 -16.24 -1.90 5.50
C LEU A 76 -16.96 -0.53 5.58
N THR A 77 -18.13 -0.44 4.96
CA THR A 77 -18.92 0.79 4.83
C THR A 77 -20.32 0.53 5.33
N PHE A 78 -20.81 1.42 6.19
CA PHE A 78 -22.18 1.37 6.68
C PHE A 78 -23.03 2.33 5.85
N ILE A 79 -24.23 1.91 5.48
CA ILE A 79 -25.10 2.68 4.60
C ILE A 79 -26.44 2.85 5.31
N SER A 80 -26.96 4.07 5.27
CA SER A 80 -28.32 4.36 5.71
C SER A 80 -29.09 5.03 4.57
N ALA A 81 -30.25 4.47 4.23
CA ALA A 81 -31.17 5.07 3.29
C ALA A 81 -32.18 5.93 4.07
N ASP A 82 -32.22 7.23 3.77
CA ASP A 82 -33.19 8.15 4.35
C ASP A 82 -34.22 8.53 3.30
N ASN A 83 -35.50 8.31 3.62
CA ASN A 83 -36.62 8.70 2.77
C ASN A 83 -36.92 10.21 2.83
N CYS A 84 -36.01 11.03 3.36
CA CYS A 84 -36.17 12.49 3.52
C CYS A 84 -37.34 12.86 4.45
N HIS A 85 -37.56 12.04 5.49
CA HIS A 85 -38.44 12.39 6.60
C HIS A 85 -37.64 12.86 7.82
N GLU A 86 -36.42 12.37 7.99
CA GLU A 86 -35.55 12.74 9.10
C GLU A 86 -35.01 14.17 8.95
N THR A 87 -34.97 14.90 10.05
CA THR A 87 -34.30 16.19 10.18
C THR A 87 -32.78 16.03 10.22
N ALA A 88 -32.05 17.13 10.01
CA ALA A 88 -30.60 17.13 10.16
C ALA A 88 -30.17 16.76 11.60
N GLU A 89 -30.95 17.17 12.60
CA GLU A 89 -30.74 16.85 14.01
C GLU A 89 -30.94 15.35 14.31
N GLU A 90 -31.96 14.73 13.73
CA GLU A 90 -32.18 13.27 13.85
C GLU A 90 -31.06 12.48 13.17
N LEU A 91 -30.64 12.88 11.97
CA LEU A 91 -29.50 12.29 11.27
C LEU A 91 -28.19 12.48 12.04
N ALA A 92 -27.98 13.65 12.66
CA ALA A 92 -26.82 13.88 13.51
C ALA A 92 -26.83 12.94 14.74
N ASN A 93 -27.98 12.79 15.40
CA ASN A 93 -28.15 11.86 16.51
C ASN A 93 -27.92 10.40 16.08
N LYS A 94 -28.32 10.02 14.85
CA LYS A 94 -28.03 8.71 14.28
C LYS A 94 -26.52 8.53 14.13
N LEU A 95 -25.81 9.49 13.55
CA LEU A 95 -24.35 9.46 13.40
C LEU A 95 -23.59 9.41 14.73
N GLU A 96 -24.12 10.03 15.79
CA GLU A 96 -23.57 9.88 17.16
C GLU A 96 -23.67 8.45 17.67
N LYS A 97 -24.78 7.76 17.39
CA LYS A 97 -24.93 6.33 17.74
C LYS A 97 -23.93 5.46 16.96
N TYR A 98 -23.69 5.76 15.68
CA TYR A 98 -22.62 5.12 14.91
C TYR A 98 -21.24 5.36 15.54
N ALA A 99 -20.91 6.60 15.89
CA ALA A 99 -19.63 6.95 16.52
C ALA A 99 -19.45 6.22 17.86
N ARG A 100 -20.51 6.14 18.67
CA ARG A 100 -20.51 5.38 19.94
C ARG A 100 -20.24 3.90 19.69
N PHE A 101 -20.88 3.31 18.69
CA PHE A 101 -20.64 1.92 18.31
C PHE A 101 -19.20 1.71 17.78
N PHE A 102 -18.67 2.60 16.95
CA PHE A 102 -17.31 2.46 16.41
C PHE A 102 -16.21 2.58 17.46
N ARG A 103 -16.45 3.37 18.52
CA ARG A 103 -15.57 3.49 19.69
C ARG A 103 -15.62 2.28 20.60
N ARG A 104 -16.73 1.54 20.57
CA ARG A 104 -16.96 0.45 21.50
C ARG A 104 -15.92 -0.63 21.29
N LYS A 105 -15.33 -1.11 22.39
CA LYS A 105 -14.42 -2.25 22.38
C LYS A 105 -15.11 -3.51 22.90
N ALA A 106 -14.65 -4.65 22.43
CA ALA A 106 -15.01 -5.97 22.92
C ALA A 106 -13.77 -6.87 22.91
N LYS A 107 -13.75 -7.88 23.78
CA LYS A 107 -12.76 -8.95 23.69
C LYS A 107 -13.08 -9.81 22.47
N ASP A 108 -12.09 -10.03 21.64
CA ASP A 108 -12.16 -10.92 20.48
C ASP A 108 -11.89 -12.38 20.92
N THR A 109 -11.96 -13.34 19.97
CA THR A 109 -11.73 -14.77 20.25
C THR A 109 -10.32 -15.08 20.77
N ASP A 110 -9.35 -14.19 20.50
CA ASP A 110 -7.98 -14.27 21.02
C ASP A 110 -7.82 -13.62 22.41
N GLY A 111 -8.92 -13.17 23.02
CA GLY A 111 -8.94 -12.49 24.32
C GLY A 111 -8.47 -11.04 24.30
N ARG A 112 -8.01 -10.51 23.16
CA ARG A 112 -7.54 -9.13 23.04
C ARG A 112 -8.71 -8.17 22.83
N GLU A 113 -8.62 -7.00 23.46
CA GLU A 113 -9.60 -5.94 23.22
C GLU A 113 -9.39 -5.29 21.86
N ARG A 114 -10.45 -5.26 21.05
CA ARG A 114 -10.48 -4.61 19.74
C ARG A 114 -11.77 -3.83 19.59
N PRO A 115 -11.85 -2.84 18.68
CA PRO A 115 -13.13 -2.24 18.33
C PRO A 115 -14.15 -3.33 17.97
N MET A 116 -15.36 -3.26 18.51
CA MET A 116 -16.35 -4.33 18.44
C MET A 116 -16.67 -4.70 16.99
N TRP A 117 -16.74 -3.72 16.09
CA TRP A 117 -16.94 -3.97 14.66
C TRP A 117 -15.83 -4.83 14.03
N ARG A 118 -14.59 -4.79 14.56
CA ARG A 118 -13.47 -5.64 14.09
C ARG A 118 -13.59 -7.11 14.51
N THR A 119 -14.46 -7.43 15.48
CA THR A 119 -14.76 -8.83 15.87
C THR A 119 -15.66 -9.54 14.84
N ARG A 120 -16.34 -8.77 13.99
CA ARG A 120 -17.24 -9.30 12.96
C ARG A 120 -16.70 -9.10 11.54
N TRP A 121 -16.04 -7.97 11.30
CA TRP A 121 -15.53 -7.61 9.97
C TRP A 121 -14.04 -7.28 10.03
N SER A 122 -13.26 -7.90 9.15
CA SER A 122 -11.85 -7.56 8.98
C SER A 122 -11.71 -6.21 8.27
N ALA A 123 -10.79 -5.38 8.76
CA ALA A 123 -10.35 -4.19 8.05
C ALA A 123 -8.81 -4.16 8.07
N PRO A 124 -8.16 -3.80 6.95
CA PRO A 124 -6.71 -3.73 6.90
C PRO A 124 -6.20 -2.64 7.85
N ASP A 125 -5.06 -2.91 8.46
CA ASP A 125 -4.34 -1.88 9.20
C ASP A 125 -3.65 -0.91 8.24
N THR A 126 -3.57 0.34 8.66
CA THR A 126 -2.88 1.37 7.90
C THR A 126 -1.40 1.37 8.29
N TRP A 127 -0.55 1.65 7.31
CA TRP A 127 0.90 1.78 7.54
C TRP A 127 1.26 2.87 8.56
N SER A 128 0.44 3.90 8.62
CA SER A 128 0.61 5.04 9.51
C SER A 128 0.00 4.87 10.89
N GLY A 129 -0.67 3.74 11.15
CA GLY A 129 -1.35 3.48 12.42
C GLY A 129 -2.61 4.31 12.63
N ASP A 130 -3.07 5.07 11.63
CA ASP A 130 -4.35 5.76 11.68
C ASP A 130 -5.50 4.75 11.60
N ALA A 131 -6.42 4.81 12.56
CA ALA A 131 -7.58 3.94 12.63
C ALA A 131 -8.86 4.78 12.41
N PRO A 132 -9.09 5.28 11.16
CA PRO A 132 -10.33 5.96 10.88
C PRO A 132 -11.50 5.02 11.15
N PHE A 133 -12.61 5.58 11.60
CA PHE A 133 -13.83 4.80 11.71
C PHE A 133 -14.32 4.38 10.32
N PRO A 134 -15.07 3.26 10.24
CA PRO A 134 -15.73 2.87 9.00
C PRO A 134 -16.52 4.04 8.39
N PRO A 135 -16.49 4.25 7.07
CA PRO A 135 -17.31 5.24 6.41
C PRO A 135 -18.80 5.00 6.65
N VAL A 136 -19.57 6.09 6.67
CA VAL A 136 -21.03 6.06 6.69
C VAL A 136 -21.54 6.79 5.45
N LEU A 137 -22.29 6.07 4.62
CA LEU A 137 -22.95 6.60 3.42
C LEU A 137 -24.43 6.84 3.73
N LEU A 138 -24.89 8.07 3.60
CA LEU A 138 -26.30 8.44 3.64
C LEU A 138 -26.84 8.55 2.21
N VAL A 139 -27.84 7.76 1.87
CA VAL A 139 -28.51 7.76 0.57
C VAL A 139 -29.89 8.38 0.72
N PHE A 140 -30.07 9.57 0.18
CA PHE A 140 -31.32 10.30 0.26
C PHE A 140 -32.27 9.87 -0.86
N ASN A 141 -33.39 9.27 -0.49
CA ASN A 141 -34.50 8.95 -1.36
C ASN A 141 -35.60 10.00 -1.16
N ARG A 142 -35.87 10.82 -2.18
CA ARG A 142 -36.75 12.00 -2.07
C ARG A 142 -38.24 11.64 -2.08
N LEU A 143 -38.69 10.87 -1.09
CA LEU A 143 -40.11 10.53 -0.90
C LEU A 143 -40.79 11.46 0.13
N GLY A 144 -40.03 11.95 1.10
CA GLY A 144 -40.50 12.85 2.14
C GLY A 144 -40.36 14.33 1.80
N GLU A 145 -40.90 15.16 2.69
CA GLU A 145 -41.00 16.62 2.51
C GLU A 145 -39.67 17.37 2.69
N ARG A 146 -38.66 16.74 3.30
CA ARG A 146 -37.39 17.41 3.58
C ARG A 146 -36.52 17.48 2.32
N ASN A 147 -35.91 18.63 2.09
CA ASN A 147 -34.99 18.82 0.97
C ASN A 147 -33.54 18.52 1.40
N PRO A 148 -32.86 17.51 0.81
CA PRO A 148 -31.45 17.21 1.10
C PRO A 148 -30.51 18.40 0.93
N ASN A 149 -30.81 19.32 0.00
CA ASN A 149 -29.98 20.51 -0.24
C ASN A 149 -29.97 21.47 0.95
N HIS A 150 -30.97 21.40 1.84
CA HIS A 150 -31.00 22.16 3.10
C HIS A 150 -30.55 21.30 4.28
N THR A 151 -30.91 20.01 4.29
CA THR A 151 -30.55 19.07 5.35
C THR A 151 -29.05 18.83 5.42
N VAL A 152 -28.38 18.60 4.28
CA VAL A 152 -26.95 18.23 4.22
C VAL A 152 -26.04 19.35 4.76
N PRO A 153 -26.19 20.64 4.38
CA PRO A 153 -25.38 21.70 4.96
C PRO A 153 -25.55 21.84 6.47
N ARG A 154 -26.79 21.72 6.97
CA ARG A 154 -27.08 21.77 8.41
C ARG A 154 -26.44 20.58 9.13
N LEU A 155 -26.60 19.37 8.59
CA LEU A 155 -26.00 18.13 9.09
C LEU A 155 -24.47 18.24 9.15
N GLN A 156 -23.84 18.81 8.12
CA GLN A 156 -22.41 19.05 8.07
C GLN A 156 -21.93 19.91 9.24
N GLY A 157 -22.67 20.98 9.57
CA GLY A 157 -22.40 21.82 10.73
C GLY A 157 -22.52 21.06 12.05
N LEU A 158 -23.64 20.36 12.25
CA LEU A 158 -23.95 19.63 13.49
C LEU A 158 -22.99 18.48 13.79
N THR A 159 -22.46 17.83 12.75
CA THR A 159 -21.63 16.63 12.88
C THR A 159 -20.15 16.91 12.68
N ARG A 160 -19.75 18.18 12.68
CA ARG A 160 -18.36 18.61 12.39
C ARG A 160 -17.33 17.87 13.23
N HIS A 161 -17.59 17.66 14.52
CA HIS A 161 -16.72 16.91 15.43
C HIS A 161 -16.64 15.41 15.12
N LEU A 162 -17.54 14.84 14.32
CA LEU A 162 -17.48 13.43 13.92
C LEU A 162 -16.60 13.20 12.68
N TRP A 163 -16.56 14.15 11.73
CA TRP A 163 -15.87 13.95 10.45
C TRP A 163 -14.64 14.84 10.25
N GLN A 164 -14.50 15.96 10.97
CA GLN A 164 -13.41 16.90 10.74
C GLN A 164 -12.06 16.26 11.12
N GLY A 165 -11.23 16.05 10.11
CA GLY A 165 -9.87 15.57 10.29
C GLY A 165 -8.93 16.66 10.81
N GLN A 166 -7.84 16.24 11.44
CA GLN A 166 -6.76 17.13 11.85
C GLN A 166 -5.87 17.45 10.64
N ARG A 167 -5.53 18.71 10.44
CA ARG A 167 -4.69 19.16 9.34
C ARG A 167 -3.21 18.86 9.63
N TYR A 168 -2.54 18.27 8.65
CA TYR A 168 -1.09 18.06 8.60
C TYR A 168 -0.53 18.70 7.32
N THR A 169 0.79 18.73 7.19
CA THR A 169 1.46 19.28 6.00
C THR A 169 1.05 18.52 4.74
N GLY A 170 0.18 19.13 3.93
CA GLY A 170 -0.27 18.60 2.64
C GLY A 170 -1.44 17.60 2.68
N PHE A 171 -1.93 17.18 3.85
CA PHE A 171 -3.07 16.26 3.97
C PHE A 171 -3.80 16.40 5.32
N HIS A 172 -4.96 15.75 5.46
CA HIS A 172 -5.67 15.63 6.75
C HIS A 172 -5.57 14.20 7.27
N VAL A 173 -5.57 14.04 8.58
CA VAL A 173 -5.65 12.75 9.28
C VAL A 173 -7.04 12.62 9.90
N TYR A 174 -7.66 11.46 9.73
CA TYR A 174 -9.04 11.19 10.12
C TYR A 174 -9.11 10.10 11.20
N ASP A 175 -8.09 10.00 12.05
CA ASP A 175 -8.07 9.03 13.14
C ASP A 175 -9.27 9.24 14.08
N VAL A 176 -9.99 8.16 14.39
CA VAL A 176 -11.22 8.23 15.20
C VAL A 176 -12.29 9.18 14.62
N ARG A 177 -12.25 9.45 13.30
CA ARG A 177 -13.26 10.23 12.57
C ARG A 177 -14.00 9.36 11.56
N ILE A 178 -15.25 9.72 11.30
CA ILE A 178 -16.12 9.06 10.31
C ILE A 178 -15.98 9.78 8.97
N ALA A 179 -15.72 9.05 7.90
CA ALA A 179 -15.96 9.56 6.56
C ALA A 179 -17.47 9.54 6.28
N ILE A 180 -18.15 10.66 6.58
CA ILE A 180 -19.58 10.82 6.30
C ILE A 180 -19.73 11.26 4.84
N ILE A 181 -20.48 10.47 4.08
CA ILE A 181 -20.67 10.63 2.65
C ILE A 181 -22.16 10.71 2.39
N THR A 182 -22.59 11.59 1.50
CA THR A 182 -23.99 11.73 1.10
C THR A 182 -24.14 11.58 -0.40
N THR A 183 -25.26 11.01 -0.82
CA THR A 183 -25.69 10.98 -2.22
C THR A 183 -27.23 10.90 -2.29
N GLY A 184 -27.80 11.08 -3.47
CA GLY A 184 -29.22 10.87 -3.73
C GLY A 184 -29.45 9.53 -4.43
N MET A 185 -30.60 8.90 -4.18
CA MET A 185 -30.97 7.64 -4.81
C MET A 185 -31.03 7.74 -6.34
N GLU A 186 -31.58 8.84 -6.87
CA GLU A 186 -31.65 9.08 -8.32
C GLU A 186 -30.25 9.17 -8.95
N ASN A 187 -29.38 9.99 -8.36
CA ASN A 187 -27.99 10.11 -8.81
C ASN A 187 -27.24 8.78 -8.75
N LEU A 188 -27.49 7.97 -7.70
CA LEU A 188 -26.87 6.66 -7.54
C LEU A 188 -27.36 5.67 -8.60
N ARG A 189 -28.66 5.69 -8.93
CA ARG A 189 -29.25 4.85 -9.99
C ARG A 189 -28.73 5.23 -11.38
N GLU A 190 -28.56 6.52 -11.65
CA GLU A 190 -28.13 7.02 -12.95
C GLU A 190 -26.64 6.84 -13.19
N HIS A 191 -25.82 7.17 -12.20
CA HIS A 191 -24.36 7.25 -12.39
C HIS A 191 -23.58 6.11 -11.71
N GLY A 192 -24.25 5.28 -10.91
CA GLY A 192 -23.62 4.20 -10.17
C GLY A 192 -22.58 4.68 -9.15
N PRO A 193 -21.79 3.75 -8.59
CA PRO A 193 -20.81 4.07 -7.56
C PRO A 193 -19.53 4.75 -8.08
N ASP A 194 -19.25 4.64 -9.38
CA ASP A 194 -18.09 5.29 -10.03
C ASP A 194 -18.41 6.70 -10.54
N GLY A 195 -19.69 7.09 -10.56
CA GLY A 195 -20.12 8.44 -10.90
C GLY A 195 -19.67 9.50 -9.89
N PRO A 196 -19.44 10.75 -10.33
CA PRO A 196 -19.07 11.87 -9.44
C PRO A 196 -20.30 12.41 -8.71
N VAL A 197 -20.94 11.58 -7.87
CA VAL A 197 -22.23 11.88 -7.23
C VAL A 197 -22.21 11.77 -5.71
N PHE A 198 -21.03 11.52 -5.12
CA PHE A 198 -20.87 11.37 -3.68
C PHE A 198 -20.18 12.59 -3.08
N LEU A 199 -20.84 13.23 -2.13
CA LEU A 199 -20.28 14.34 -1.35
C LEU A 199 -19.74 13.80 -0.03
N ARG A 200 -18.43 13.88 0.19
CA ARG A 200 -17.87 13.70 1.53
C ARG A 200 -18.00 15.00 2.31
N LEU A 201 -18.59 14.97 3.49
CA LEU A 201 -18.67 16.14 4.35
C LEU A 201 -17.28 16.72 4.63
N GLY A 202 -17.16 18.04 4.52
CA GLY A 202 -15.87 18.75 4.60
C GLY A 202 -15.07 18.81 3.30
N ARG A 203 -15.64 18.34 2.18
CA ARG A 203 -15.16 18.61 0.82
C ARG A 203 -16.23 19.38 0.05
N ASP A 204 -15.82 20.10 -0.97
CA ASP A 204 -16.62 21.08 -1.72
C ASP A 204 -17.09 20.58 -3.09
N HIS A 205 -16.77 19.34 -3.46
CA HIS A 205 -17.16 18.76 -4.74
C HIS A 205 -17.51 17.28 -4.60
N MET A 206 -18.40 16.86 -5.47
CA MET A 206 -18.80 15.47 -5.63
C MET A 206 -17.66 14.64 -6.24
N ARG A 207 -17.58 13.36 -5.88
CA ARG A 207 -16.56 12.42 -6.35
C ARG A 207 -17.15 11.02 -6.53
N PRO A 208 -16.45 10.11 -7.22
CA PRO A 208 -16.70 8.67 -7.14
C PRO A 208 -16.61 8.16 -5.70
N LEU A 209 -17.35 7.10 -5.37
CA LEU A 209 -17.45 6.60 -3.99
C LEU A 209 -16.07 6.26 -3.40
N ARG A 210 -15.22 5.59 -4.18
CA ARG A 210 -13.87 5.16 -3.75
C ARG A 210 -13.00 6.35 -3.34
N GLU A 211 -13.12 7.48 -4.04
CA GLU A 211 -12.39 8.70 -3.71
C GLU A 211 -13.03 9.47 -2.54
N ALA A 212 -14.36 9.47 -2.43
CA ALA A 212 -15.08 10.07 -1.32
C ALA A 212 -14.71 9.39 0.01
N ILE A 213 -14.66 8.05 0.02
CA ILE A 213 -14.18 7.24 1.14
C ILE A 213 -12.69 7.52 1.42
N GLY A 214 -11.87 7.47 0.37
CA GLY A 214 -10.42 7.52 0.48
C GLY A 214 -9.83 8.85 0.94
N ASN A 215 -8.53 8.81 1.22
CA ASN A 215 -7.70 9.98 1.48
C ASN A 215 -6.49 10.02 0.52
N PRO A 216 -6.70 10.41 -0.75
CA PRO A 216 -5.67 10.28 -1.79
C PRO A 216 -4.42 11.11 -1.48
N ARG A 217 -4.57 12.30 -0.86
CA ARG A 217 -3.43 13.14 -0.46
C ARG A 217 -2.57 12.46 0.60
N ARG A 218 -3.19 11.78 1.58
CA ARG A 218 -2.49 10.96 2.57
C ARG A 218 -1.79 9.77 1.93
N LYS A 219 -2.49 8.99 1.09
CA LYS A 219 -1.90 7.86 0.36
C LYS A 219 -0.65 8.28 -0.43
N ALA A 220 -0.70 9.43 -1.10
CA ALA A 220 0.44 9.99 -1.81
C ALA A 220 1.59 10.40 -0.88
N ALA A 221 1.29 10.95 0.30
CA ALA A 221 2.30 11.27 1.32
C ALA A 221 2.97 10.01 1.88
N ASP A 222 2.20 8.98 2.22
CA ASP A 222 2.73 7.71 2.73
C ASP A 222 3.56 6.99 1.64
N ALA A 223 3.14 7.04 0.38
CA ALA A 223 3.91 6.49 -0.73
C ALA A 223 5.29 7.16 -0.89
N ARG A 224 5.35 8.50 -0.74
CA ARG A 224 6.62 9.24 -0.72
C ARG A 224 7.48 8.84 0.46
N ALA A 225 6.91 8.78 1.67
CA ALA A 225 7.62 8.38 2.88
C ALA A 225 8.17 6.95 2.78
N ARG A 226 7.41 6.01 2.22
CA ARG A 226 7.88 4.63 1.98
C ARG A 226 9.04 4.57 0.99
N LYS A 227 8.99 5.38 -0.07
CA LYS A 227 10.09 5.45 -1.05
C LYS A 227 11.38 5.96 -0.40
N GLU A 228 11.28 7.00 0.43
CA GLU A 228 12.40 7.56 1.16
C GLU A 228 12.96 6.60 2.23
N ALA A 229 12.08 5.93 2.98
CA ALA A 229 12.48 4.93 3.97
C ALA A 229 13.24 3.76 3.33
N ARG A 230 12.79 3.28 2.16
CA ARG A 230 13.49 2.24 1.41
C ARG A 230 14.88 2.71 0.97
N PHE A 231 15.01 3.93 0.45
CA PHE A 231 16.31 4.48 0.08
C PHE A 231 17.26 4.55 1.29
N ARG A 232 16.79 5.07 2.42
CA ARG A 232 17.57 5.10 3.68
C ARG A 232 17.98 3.70 4.16
N GLN A 233 17.09 2.71 4.02
CA GLN A 233 17.39 1.34 4.40
C GLN A 233 18.46 0.72 3.49
N GLU A 234 18.40 0.96 2.19
CA GLU A 234 19.42 0.50 1.22
C GLU A 234 20.78 1.14 1.50
N GLU A 235 20.82 2.44 1.78
CA GLU A 235 22.05 3.14 2.18
C GLU A 235 22.63 2.58 3.47
N TYR A 236 21.80 2.41 4.50
CA TYR A 236 22.21 1.83 5.77
C TYR A 236 22.76 0.41 5.60
N GLN A 237 22.08 -0.45 4.83
CA GLN A 237 22.57 -1.78 4.52
C GLN A 237 23.89 -1.75 3.74
N ALA A 238 24.06 -0.80 2.81
CA ALA A 238 25.32 -0.63 2.10
C ALA A 238 26.46 -0.21 3.05
N GLN A 239 26.20 0.69 3.99
CA GLN A 239 27.18 1.09 5.01
C GLN A 239 27.55 -0.07 5.92
N VAL A 240 26.56 -0.83 6.42
CA VAL A 240 26.79 -2.02 7.24
C VAL A 240 27.63 -3.05 6.48
N ARG A 241 27.35 -3.29 5.19
CA ARG A 241 28.16 -4.19 4.36
C ARG A 241 29.60 -3.70 4.18
N ARG A 242 29.81 -2.41 3.95
CA ARG A 242 31.15 -1.83 3.83
C ARG A 242 31.93 -1.95 5.14
N ALA A 243 31.31 -1.59 6.27
CA ALA A 243 31.93 -1.73 7.57
C ALA A 243 32.28 -3.19 7.89
N ALA A 244 31.40 -4.14 7.56
CA ALA A 244 31.67 -5.56 7.72
C ALA A 244 32.84 -6.04 6.83
N GLN A 245 32.91 -5.58 5.57
CA GLN A 245 34.03 -5.89 4.67
C GLN A 245 35.35 -5.30 5.16
N GLU A 246 35.35 -4.05 5.61
CA GLU A 246 36.54 -3.40 6.18
C GLU A 246 37.01 -4.12 7.44
N GLN A 247 36.07 -4.52 8.30
CA GLN A 247 36.40 -5.27 9.51
C GLN A 247 36.93 -6.67 9.19
N ALA A 248 36.33 -7.37 8.23
CA ALA A 248 36.84 -8.66 7.76
C ALA A 248 38.24 -8.53 7.12
N ALA A 249 38.48 -7.47 6.35
CA ALA A 249 39.81 -7.19 5.78
C ALA A 249 40.85 -6.88 6.85
N LYS A 250 40.50 -6.09 7.88
CA LYS A 250 41.37 -5.83 9.04
C LYS A 250 41.68 -7.13 9.79
N GLN A 251 40.68 -7.94 10.08
CA GLN A 251 40.87 -9.24 10.74
C GLN A 251 41.73 -10.19 9.90
N ALA A 252 41.55 -10.21 8.58
CA ALA A 252 42.37 -11.02 7.68
C ALA A 252 43.84 -10.53 7.65
N ALA A 253 44.07 -9.21 7.64
CA ALA A 253 45.40 -8.63 7.71
C ALA A 253 46.08 -8.88 9.06
N GLU A 254 45.35 -8.73 10.17
CA GLU A 254 45.86 -9.06 11.51
C GLU A 254 46.17 -10.55 11.67
N ARG A 255 45.30 -11.42 11.13
CA ARG A 255 45.56 -12.85 11.02
C ARG A 255 46.87 -13.03 10.28
N GLU A 256 46.96 -12.57 9.03
CA GLU A 256 48.15 -12.72 8.16
C GLU A 256 49.44 -12.21 8.80
N ALA A 257 49.39 -11.11 9.56
CA ALA A 257 50.53 -10.58 10.31
C ALA A 257 50.99 -11.51 11.44
N ARG A 258 50.09 -12.31 12.01
CA ARG A 258 50.38 -13.35 13.01
C ARG A 258 50.77 -14.69 12.38
N ARG A 259 50.88 -14.79 11.06
CA ARG A 259 51.23 -16.05 10.37
C ARG A 259 52.62 -16.52 10.80
N PRO A 260 52.75 -17.71 11.42
CA PRO A 260 54.05 -18.25 11.80
C PRO A 260 54.96 -18.46 10.59
N VAL A 261 56.26 -18.25 10.81
CA VAL A 261 57.33 -18.57 9.86
C VAL A 261 58.12 -19.78 10.36
N CYS A 262 58.65 -20.56 9.42
CA CYS A 262 59.52 -21.68 9.76
C CYS A 262 60.88 -21.20 10.25
N THR A 263 61.34 -21.73 11.39
CA THR A 263 62.65 -21.39 11.97
C THR A 263 63.86 -21.92 11.19
N GLY A 264 63.67 -22.78 10.18
CA GLY A 264 64.75 -23.37 9.38
C GLY A 264 64.92 -22.79 7.98
N CYS A 265 63.88 -22.16 7.41
CA CYS A 265 63.92 -21.61 6.05
C CYS A 265 63.19 -20.26 5.88
N ASP A 266 62.71 -19.68 6.99
CA ASP A 266 61.97 -18.41 7.06
C ASP A 266 60.69 -18.32 6.21
N ALA A 267 60.27 -19.43 5.58
CA ALA A 267 59.04 -19.48 4.81
C ALA A 267 57.81 -19.41 5.74
N LYS A 268 56.85 -18.56 5.38
CA LYS A 268 55.53 -18.49 6.01
C LYS A 268 54.77 -19.82 5.87
N PHE A 269 54.01 -20.21 6.89
CA PHE A 269 53.20 -21.43 6.85
C PHE A 269 52.08 -21.30 5.81
N ILE A 270 51.74 -22.38 5.11
CA ILE A 270 50.54 -22.43 4.24
C ILE A 270 49.26 -22.44 5.10
N ASP A 271 48.14 -21.95 4.56
CA ASP A 271 46.89 -21.79 5.31
C ASP A 271 46.43 -23.09 5.98
N GLU A 272 46.47 -24.21 5.26
CA GLU A 272 46.07 -25.54 5.75
C GLU A 272 46.86 -25.96 7.00
N ARG A 273 48.19 -25.73 7.01
CA ARG A 273 49.05 -26.07 8.14
C ARG A 273 48.86 -25.10 9.31
N TRP A 274 48.64 -23.83 9.01
CA TRP A 274 48.43 -22.83 10.04
C TRP A 274 47.08 -23.01 10.75
N GLU A 275 46.03 -23.40 10.02
CA GLU A 275 44.74 -23.80 10.58
C GLU A 275 44.87 -25.06 11.44
N ALA A 276 45.59 -26.08 10.96
CA ALA A 276 45.89 -27.28 11.75
C ALA A 276 46.67 -26.96 13.04
N ALA A 277 47.64 -26.04 12.98
CA ALA A 277 48.43 -25.61 14.13
C ALA A 277 47.61 -24.81 15.16
N GLN A 278 46.65 -23.98 14.74
CA GLN A 278 45.73 -23.27 15.64
C GLN A 278 44.72 -24.22 16.30
N ALA A 279 44.28 -25.27 15.60
CA ALA A 279 43.35 -26.27 16.15
C ALA A 279 43.98 -27.12 17.27
N THR A 280 45.30 -27.29 17.29
CA THR A 280 46.06 -28.05 18.30
C THR A 280 46.33 -27.32 19.63
N ASP A 281 45.95 -26.05 19.77
CA ASP A 281 46.18 -25.24 21.00
C ASP A 281 45.34 -25.70 22.22
N TRP A 282 44.53 -26.76 22.08
CA TRP A 282 43.82 -27.43 23.18
C TRP A 282 44.70 -28.48 23.90
N GLY A 283 45.90 -28.10 24.34
CA GLY A 283 46.65 -28.84 25.37
C GLY A 283 47.59 -29.96 24.91
N THR A 284 48.05 -29.97 23.65
CA THR A 284 49.08 -30.92 23.19
C THR A 284 50.48 -30.32 23.40
N PRO A 285 51.50 -31.07 23.89
CA PRO A 285 52.83 -30.51 24.17
C PRO A 285 53.44 -29.86 22.91
N LYS A 286 54.00 -28.65 23.08
CA LYS A 286 54.73 -27.93 22.04
C LYS A 286 55.87 -28.78 21.50
N ASP A 287 55.76 -29.26 20.27
CA ASP A 287 56.96 -29.59 19.49
C ASP A 287 57.74 -28.30 19.27
N SER A 288 58.92 -28.21 19.87
CA SER A 288 59.75 -27.00 19.93
C SER A 288 60.27 -26.54 18.56
N HIS A 289 60.10 -27.34 17.50
CA HIS A 289 60.64 -27.08 16.17
C HIS A 289 59.71 -27.58 15.04
N PRO A 290 58.71 -26.78 14.62
CA PRO A 290 57.78 -27.21 13.58
C PRO A 290 58.33 -26.97 12.16
N HIS A 291 58.96 -27.99 11.57
CA HIS A 291 59.46 -27.96 10.17
C HIS A 291 58.34 -28.17 9.14
N PRO A 292 58.22 -27.37 8.07
CA PRO A 292 57.30 -27.62 6.96
C PRO A 292 57.49 -29.03 6.42
N TYR A 293 56.40 -29.74 6.11
CA TYR A 293 56.49 -30.88 5.21
C TYR A 293 57.07 -30.38 3.89
N GLY A 294 58.34 -30.71 3.63
CA GLY A 294 59.12 -30.22 2.50
C GLY A 294 60.31 -29.32 2.85
N CYS A 295 60.43 -28.83 4.09
CA CYS A 295 61.67 -28.19 4.55
C CYS A 295 62.65 -29.28 4.97
N LYS A 296 63.51 -29.69 4.04
CA LYS A 296 64.67 -30.51 4.37
C LYS A 296 65.57 -29.70 5.32
N SER A 297 65.69 -30.13 6.56
CA SER A 297 66.81 -29.70 7.42
C SER A 297 68.07 -30.51 7.08
N PRO A 298 69.23 -30.09 7.60
CA PRO A 298 70.24 -29.23 7.00
C PRO A 298 71.26 -30.04 6.18
N ASP A 299 72.34 -29.43 5.68
CA ASP A 299 73.42 -30.06 4.90
C ASP A 299 73.10 -30.38 3.44
N ARG A 300 73.35 -29.39 2.57
CA ARG A 300 73.99 -29.64 1.26
C ARG A 300 74.49 -28.32 0.69
N HIS A 301 75.79 -28.30 0.43
CA HIS A 301 76.43 -27.30 -0.42
C HIS A 301 75.63 -27.07 -1.71
N CYS A 302 75.22 -25.83 -1.95
CA CYS A 302 74.92 -25.37 -3.30
C CYS A 302 76.17 -24.66 -3.83
N ALA A 303 77.06 -25.44 -4.42
CA ALA A 303 77.91 -24.95 -5.51
C ALA A 303 77.00 -24.77 -6.74
N GLY A 304 77.10 -23.63 -7.44
CA GLY A 304 76.40 -23.45 -8.71
C GLY A 304 76.07 -22.00 -9.04
N THR A 305 77.10 -21.23 -9.36
CA THR A 305 77.03 -20.02 -10.18
C THR A 305 76.24 -20.23 -11.49
N ALA A 306 75.34 -19.30 -11.86
CA ALA A 306 75.19 -18.79 -13.23
C ALA A 306 74.15 -17.65 -13.32
N THR A 307 74.67 -16.42 -13.43
CA THR A 307 74.34 -15.36 -14.41
C THR A 307 72.89 -15.09 -14.86
N CYS A 308 72.47 -13.84 -14.60
CA CYS A 308 72.05 -12.80 -15.56
C CYS A 308 71.20 -13.20 -16.79
N GLY A 309 70.04 -12.56 -16.96
CA GLY A 309 69.26 -12.67 -18.19
C GLY A 309 67.99 -11.82 -18.24
N THR A 310 68.12 -10.50 -18.10
CA THR A 310 67.11 -9.55 -18.59
C THR A 310 67.00 -9.67 -20.11
N ARG A 311 65.83 -10.04 -20.65
CA ARG A 311 65.48 -9.69 -22.03
C ARG A 311 63.97 -9.56 -22.24
N SER A 312 63.58 -8.34 -22.59
CA SER A 312 62.34 -8.00 -23.25
C SER A 312 62.21 -8.75 -24.58
N THR A 313 60.99 -9.15 -24.94
CA THR A 313 60.56 -9.17 -26.34
C THR A 313 59.25 -8.41 -26.47
N VAL A 314 59.33 -7.40 -27.33
CA VAL A 314 58.24 -6.62 -27.89
C VAL A 314 57.40 -7.50 -28.81
N SER A 315 56.07 -7.32 -28.78
CA SER A 315 55.22 -7.49 -29.96
C SER A 315 53.93 -6.68 -29.79
N THR A 316 53.80 -5.63 -30.61
CA THR A 316 52.54 -4.99 -31.02
C THR A 316 52.65 -4.89 -32.54
N PRO A 317 51.61 -5.18 -33.35
CA PRO A 317 50.64 -4.12 -33.68
C PRO A 317 49.21 -4.60 -33.98
N GLY A 318 48.24 -3.68 -33.96
CA GLY A 318 46.87 -3.97 -34.43
C GLY A 318 45.87 -2.83 -34.24
N ARG A 319 46.09 -1.73 -34.97
CA ARG A 319 45.26 -0.52 -35.00
C ARG A 319 44.21 -0.62 -36.13
N ALA A 320 42.93 -0.43 -35.83
CA ALA A 320 41.90 0.09 -36.77
C ALA A 320 40.75 0.70 -35.95
N ARG A 321 40.78 2.02 -35.75
CA ARG A 321 40.02 3.05 -36.51
C ARG A 321 38.54 3.17 -36.10
N SER A 322 38.33 4.22 -35.33
CA SER A 322 37.10 4.96 -35.09
C SER A 322 36.61 5.73 -36.32
N ALA A 323 35.29 5.87 -36.42
CA ALA A 323 34.48 7.03 -36.89
C ALA A 323 33.11 6.48 -37.35
N GLY A 324 32.01 6.78 -36.67
CA GLY A 324 31.24 8.02 -36.84
C GLY A 324 30.43 7.92 -38.15
N THR A 325 29.10 7.89 -38.17
CA THR A 325 28.29 9.10 -37.99
C THR A 325 26.81 8.79 -37.82
N ARG A 326 26.13 9.72 -37.14
CA ARG A 326 24.68 9.91 -37.00
C ARG A 326 23.94 9.85 -38.35
N SER A 327 22.70 9.38 -38.36
CA SER A 327 21.53 10.29 -38.50
C SER A 327 20.19 9.56 -38.72
N ARG A 328 19.16 10.12 -38.08
CA ARG A 328 17.79 10.34 -38.59
C ARG A 328 16.95 9.11 -38.97
N THR A 329 16.04 8.76 -38.07
CA THR A 329 14.67 8.44 -38.45
C THR A 329 13.74 9.52 -37.89
N ARG A 330 13.13 10.26 -38.81
CA ARG A 330 12.11 11.27 -38.56
C ARG A 330 10.76 10.61 -38.25
N PRO A 331 9.89 11.28 -37.47
CA PRO A 331 8.47 10.96 -37.38
C PRO A 331 7.71 11.56 -38.57
N CYS A 332 6.60 10.94 -38.94
CA CYS A 332 5.65 11.47 -39.92
C CYS A 332 4.23 10.94 -39.60
N PRO A 333 3.15 11.59 -40.06
CA PRO A 333 2.59 12.75 -39.38
C PRO A 333 1.11 12.58 -39.02
N SER A 334 0.63 13.53 -38.22
CA SER A 334 -0.77 13.81 -37.94
C SER A 334 -1.64 13.90 -39.20
N ARG A 335 -2.72 13.11 -39.26
CA ARG A 335 -3.91 13.40 -40.06
C ARG A 335 -4.97 14.07 -39.19
N ARG A 336 -5.18 15.37 -39.40
CA ARG A 336 -6.49 16.02 -39.23
C ARG A 336 -7.25 15.91 -40.56
N PRO A 337 -8.56 15.70 -40.53
CA PRO A 337 -9.52 16.41 -41.37
C PRO A 337 -10.19 17.48 -40.50
N ALA A 338 -10.12 18.75 -40.89
CA ALA A 338 -11.15 19.44 -41.67
C ALA A 338 -12.38 19.80 -40.84
N THR A 339 -12.41 21.06 -40.43
CA THR A 339 -13.61 21.85 -40.14
C THR A 339 -14.56 21.84 -41.34
N SER A 340 -15.82 21.50 -41.10
CA SER A 340 -16.94 21.82 -42.01
C SER A 340 -18.15 22.29 -41.18
N SER A 341 -18.33 23.61 -41.15
CA SER A 341 -19.61 24.33 -41.01
C SER A 341 -19.42 25.55 -41.90
N PRO A 342 -20.30 25.83 -42.89
CA PRO A 342 -21.63 26.37 -42.57
C PRO A 342 -22.78 26.02 -43.55
N ALA A 343 -24.00 25.90 -43.02
CA ALA A 343 -25.31 26.26 -43.62
C ALA A 343 -26.33 26.02 -42.48
N ARG A 344 -27.15 26.94 -41.95
CA ARG A 344 -27.86 28.12 -42.47
C ARG A 344 -28.79 27.83 -43.65
N THR A 345 -29.85 27.10 -43.34
CA THR A 345 -31.22 27.28 -43.84
C THR A 345 -32.07 27.46 -42.58
N GLY A 346 -32.83 28.53 -42.34
CA GLY A 346 -33.50 29.41 -43.29
C GLY A 346 -34.87 28.85 -43.66
N THR A 347 -35.75 28.64 -42.66
CA THR A 347 -37.18 29.02 -42.59
C THR A 347 -37.74 28.56 -41.26
#